data_AF-A0A7V2APX8-F1
#
_entry.id   AF-A0A7V2APX8-F1
#
_cell.length_a   1.000
_cell.length_b   1.000
_cell.length_c   1.000
_cell.angle_alpha   90.00
_cell.angle_beta   90.00
_cell.angle_gamma   90.00
#
_symmetry.space_group_name_H-M   'P 1'
#
loop_
_entity.id
_entity.type
_entity.pdbx_description
1 polymer ?
#
loop_
_entity_poly.entity_id
_entity_poly.type
_entity_poly.pdbx_seq_one_letter_code
_entity_poly.pdbx_strand_id
1 'polypeptide(L)' 'MEKSMLKRYSLYLLRWQLSTPILWLVISFLSLENYLVKTVIANLIGGIIFFWLDGLIFRVKGKDSGRED' A
#
# COMPACT_ATOMS: atom_id res chain seq x y z
N MET A 1 -20.70 -0.80 17.32
CA MET A 1 -20.92 -1.10 15.89
C MET A 1 -20.22 -0.11 14.95
N GLU A 2 -19.90 1.11 15.38
CA GLU A 2 -19.32 2.19 14.55
C GLU A 2 -17.79 2.14 14.37
N LYS A 3 -17.03 1.67 15.38
CA LYS A 3 -15.56 1.62 15.35
C LYS A 3 -14.97 0.73 14.24
N SER A 4 -15.75 -0.21 13.69
CA SER A 4 -15.30 -1.10 12.60
C SER A 4 -15.23 -0.40 11.25
N MET A 5 -16.19 0.49 10.94
CA MET A 5 -16.23 1.24 9.68
C MET A 5 -15.11 2.28 9.63
N LEU A 6 -14.90 3.04 10.71
CA LEU A 6 -13.78 4.00 10.81
C LEU A 6 -12.42 3.30 10.64
N LYS A 7 -12.20 2.15 11.29
CA LYS A 7 -10.95 1.38 11.13
C LYS A 7 -10.73 0.90 9.69
N ARG A 8 -11.78 0.45 9.00
CA ARG A 8 -11.71 0.03 7.58
C ARG A 8 -11.46 1.21 6.66
N TYR A 9 -12.11 2.34 6.93
CA TYR A 9 -11.97 3.56 6.15
C TYR A 9 -10.58 4.18 6.30
N SER A 10 -10.04 4.24 7.53
CA SER A 10 -8.66 4.71 7.76
C SER A 10 -7.62 3.81 7.09
N LEU A 11 -7.79 2.48 7.12
CA LEU A 11 -6.92 1.55 6.38
C LEU A 11 -7.03 1.74 4.87
N TYR A 12 -8.23 1.96 4.36
CA TYR A 12 -8.46 2.26 2.94
C TYR A 12 -7.78 3.56 2.52
N LEU A 13 -7.86 4.61 3.35
CA LEU A 13 -7.18 5.87 3.12
C LEU A 13 -5.66 5.71 3.20
N LEU A 14 -5.14 4.92 4.14
CA LEU A 14 -3.70 4.69 4.27
C LEU A 14 -3.15 3.94 3.04
N ARG A 15 -3.86 2.89 2.61
CA ARG A 15 -3.62 2.21 1.33
C ARG A 15 -3.59 3.22 0.20
N TRP A 16 -4.61 4.06 0.10
CA TRP A 16 -4.71 5.05 -0.96
C TRP A 16 -3.52 6.03 -0.94
N GLN A 17 -3.13 6.53 0.23
CA GLN A 17 -2.00 7.44 0.40
C GLN A 17 -0.65 6.79 0.17
N LEU A 18 -0.51 5.46 0.29
CA LEU A 18 0.73 4.73 0.01
C LEU A 18 0.97 4.50 -1.49
N SER A 19 -0.07 4.58 -2.33
CA SER A 19 0.07 4.41 -3.78
C SER A 19 0.83 5.55 -4.46
N THR A 20 0.58 6.79 -4.02
CA THR A 20 1.21 8.02 -4.48
C THR A 20 2.73 8.08 -4.22
N PRO A 21 3.24 7.82 -3.00
CA PRO A 21 4.67 7.83 -2.71
C PRO A 21 5.37 6.64 -3.34
N ILE A 22 4.73 5.46 -3.49
CA ILE A 22 5.34 4.34 -4.22
C ILE A 22 5.57 4.72 -5.68
N LEU A 23 4.57 5.32 -6.33
CA LEU A 23 4.67 5.71 -7.73
C LEU A 23 5.72 6.81 -7.91
N TRP A 24 5.71 7.81 -7.03
CA TRP A 24 6.72 8.87 -7.01
C TRP A 24 8.14 8.33 -6.77
N LEU A 25 8.32 7.38 -5.85
CA LEU A 25 9.60 6.76 -5.57
C LEU A 25 10.13 6.02 -6.81
N VAL A 26 9.30 5.17 -7.43
CA VAL A 26 9.72 4.40 -8.60
C VAL A 26 10.02 5.31 -9.79
N ILE A 27 9.21 6.35 -10.03
CA ILE A 27 9.48 7.36 -11.06
C ILE A 27 10.75 8.16 -10.73
N SER A 28 11.03 8.47 -9.47
CA SER A 28 12.22 9.24 -9.10
C SER A 28 13.51 8.44 -9.27
N PHE A 29 13.48 7.13 -9.01
CA PHE A 29 14.64 6.24 -9.20
C PHE A 29 14.85 5.80 -10.65
N LEU A 30 13.81 5.87 -11.49
CA LEU A 30 13.89 5.39 -12.86
C LEU A 30 14.37 6.49 -13.81
N SER A 31 15.67 6.52 -14.12
CA SER A 31 16.28 7.47 -15.08
C SER A 31 16.02 7.12 -16.55
N LEU A 32 14.77 6.76 -16.89
CA LEU A 32 14.36 6.57 -18.28
C LEU A 32 13.94 7.91 -18.89
N GLU A 33 14.48 8.23 -20.07
CA GLU A 33 14.12 9.43 -20.83
C GLU A 33 12.68 9.37 -21.37
N ASN A 34 12.14 8.16 -21.56
CA ASN A 34 10.79 7.97 -22.10
C ASN A 34 9.75 7.89 -20.98
N TYR A 35 8.99 8.98 -20.81
CA TYR A 35 7.96 9.13 -19.79
C TYR A 35 6.88 8.04 -19.84
N LEU A 36 6.47 7.57 -21.02
CA LEU A 36 5.45 6.53 -21.15
C LEU A 36 5.93 5.19 -20.58
N VAL A 37 7.13 4.78 -20.97
CA VAL A 37 7.74 3.53 -20.50
C VAL A 37 7.99 3.59 -18.99
N LYS A 38 8.43 4.76 -18.51
CA LYS A 38 8.65 5.04 -17.10
C LYS A 38 7.37 4.87 -16.27
N THR A 39 6.24 5.39 -16.74
CA THR A 39 4.93 5.24 -16.08
C THR A 39 4.42 3.80 -16.12
N VAL A 40 4.61 3.08 -17.23
CA VAL A 40 4.21 1.67 -17.35
C VAL A 40 4.99 0.80 -16.36
N ILE A 41 6.31 0.96 -16.28
CA ILE A 41 7.16 0.23 -15.33
C ILE A 41 6.81 0.62 -13.89
N ALA A 42 6.57 1.90 -13.61
CA ALA A 42 6.18 2.36 -12.29
C ALA A 42 4.85 1.77 -11.83
N ASN A 43 3.86 1.63 -12.73
CA ASN A 43 2.60 0.96 -12.43
C ASN A 43 2.77 -0.55 -12.19
N LEU A 44 3.63 -1.22 -12.96
CA LEU A 44 3.95 -2.64 -12.76
C LEU A 44 4.62 -2.90 -11.41
N ILE A 45 5.67 -2.13 -11.09
CA ILE A 45 6.38 -2.24 -9.81
C ILE A 45 5.44 -1.85 -8.66
N GLY A 46 4.67 -0.77 -8.83
CA GLY A 46 3.65 -0.35 -7.88
C GLY A 46 2.68 -1.49 -7.58
N GLY A 47 2.11 -2.14 -8.59
CA GLY A 47 1.20 -3.29 -8.43
C GLY A 47 1.82 -4.47 -7.69
N ILE A 48 3.08 -4.81 -7.97
CA ILE A 48 3.80 -5.92 -7.31
C ILE A 48 4.06 -5.59 -5.83
N ILE A 49 4.55 -4.39 -5.53
CA ILE A 49 4.79 -3.95 -4.15
C ILE A 49 3.48 -3.87 -3.37
N PHE A 50 2.43 -3.31 -3.97
CA PHE A 50 1.13 -3.15 -3.31
C PHE A 50 0.48 -4.49 -2.96
N PHE A 51 0.64 -5.49 -3.82
CA PHE A 51 0.15 -6.86 -3.56
C PHE A 51 0.76 -7.44 -2.28
N TRP A 52 2.06 -7.24 -2.07
CA TRP A 52 2.75 -7.64 -0.85
C TRP A 52 2.40 -6.76 0.35
N LEU A 53 2.32 -5.44 0.14
CA LEU A 53 2.07 -4.46 1.20
C LEU A 53 0.67 -4.63 1.82
N ASP A 54 -0.34 -4.91 1.00
CA ASP A 54 -1.71 -5.18 1.43
C ASP A 54 -1.72 -6.42 2.35
N GLY A 55 -1.05 -7.49 1.95
CA GLY A 55 -0.89 -8.70 2.76
C GLY A 55 -0.20 -8.46 4.11
N LEU A 56 0.80 -7.58 4.17
CA LEU A 56 1.50 -7.25 5.43
C LEU A 56 0.58 -6.51 6.41
N ILE A 57 -0.16 -5.51 5.93
CA ILE A 57 -1.11 -4.72 6.73
C ILE A 57 -2.24 -5.60 7.30
N PHE A 58 -2.74 -6.57 6.52
CA PHE A 58 -3.77 -7.48 6.99
C PHE A 58 -3.24 -8.54 7.98
N ARG A 59 -1.98 -8.97 7.86
CA ARG A 59 -1.40 -9.99 8.76
C ARG A 59 -1.04 -9.45 10.14
N VAL A 60 -0.71 -8.15 10.25
CA VAL A 60 -0.32 -7.50 11.52
C VAL A 60 -1.49 -7.41 12.51
N LYS A 61 -2.74 -7.52 12.07
CA LYS A 61 -3.91 -7.38 12.96
C LYS A 61 -4.34 -8.68 13.67
N GLY A 62 -3.59 -9.77 13.50
CA GLY A 62 -3.94 -11.09 14.01
C GLY A 62 -3.43 -11.44 15.41
N LYS A 63 -2.82 -10.51 16.16
CA LYS A 63 -2.16 -10.89 17.42
C LYS A 63 -2.28 -9.84 18.53
N ASP A 64 -3.52 -9.55 18.95
CA ASP A 64 -3.76 -8.95 20.28
C ASP A 64 -5.18 -9.24 20.78
N SER A 65 -5.49 -10.51 20.95
CA SER A 65 -6.75 -10.92 21.62
C SER A 65 -6.57 -12.28 22.28
N GLY A 66 -5.54 -12.41 23.11
CA GLY A 66 -5.24 -13.67 23.80
C GLY A 66 -4.27 -13.48 24.97
N ARG A 67 -4.68 -12.69 25.96
CA ARG A 67 -4.16 -12.77 27.34
C ARG A 67 -5.11 -12.02 28.28
N GLU A 68 -6.26 -12.61 28.61
CA GLU A 68 -7.00 -12.36 29.85
C GLU A 68 -7.85 -13.59 30.22
N ASP A 69 -7.18 -14.67 30.62
CA ASP A 69 -7.64 -15.67 31.61
C ASP A 69 -6.54 -16.69 31.92
#